data_AF-A0AA39FFS4-F1
#
_entry.id   AF-A0AA39FFS4-F1
#
_cell.length_a   1.000
_cell.length_b   1.000
_cell.length_c   1.000
_cell.angle_alpha   90.00
_cell.angle_beta   90.00
_cell.angle_gamma   90.00
#
_symmetry.space_group_name_H-M   'P 1'
#
loop_
_entity.id
_entity.type
_entity.pdbx_description
1 polymer ?
#
loop_
_entity_poly.entity_id
_entity_poly.type
_entity_poly.pdbx_seq_one_letter_code
_entity_poly.pdbx_strand_id
1 'polypeptide(L)'
;MTAIAALPPSHSLIQVVNEANLNKIESFLNDTAYREAIENSSTYNSRLCRERRLRMPFLDSQTGPKRTKGGGRGRKKANYDAADSDKPFVCDRHPTCLQFTANMIVSVRKYRWQCIECKCCSICGTSDNDDQLLFCDDCDRGYHMYCLSPPLASPPEGSWSCRLCLAEFHHHD
;
A
#
# COMPACT_ATOMS: atom_id res chain seq x y z
N MET A 1 -43.02 13.80 51.43
CA MET A 1 -42.43 12.46 51.17
C MET A 1 -41.69 12.58 49.86
N THR A 2 -40.37 12.67 49.96
CA THR A 2 -39.47 13.15 48.91
C THR A 2 -39.32 12.10 47.82
N ALA A 3 -39.60 12.48 46.58
CA ALA A 3 -39.27 11.70 45.41
C ALA A 3 -37.76 11.59 45.26
N ILE A 4 -37.23 10.37 45.22
CA ILE A 4 -35.90 10.09 44.70
C ILE A 4 -36.08 9.13 43.54
N ALA A 5 -36.09 9.68 42.33
CA ALA A 5 -35.91 8.92 41.12
C ALA A 5 -34.46 8.41 41.09
N ALA A 6 -34.26 7.12 41.35
CA ALA A 6 -32.98 6.47 41.08
C ALA A 6 -32.90 6.14 39.58
N LEU A 7 -32.12 6.94 38.84
CA LEU A 7 -31.72 6.64 37.47
C LEU A 7 -31.00 5.27 37.41
N PRO A 8 -31.21 4.46 36.35
CA PRO A 8 -30.54 3.18 36.20
C PRO A 8 -29.05 3.40 35.84
N PRO A 9 -28.10 2.65 36.43
CA PRO A 9 -26.72 2.75 36.04
C PRO A 9 -26.51 2.03 34.70
N SER A 10 -26.05 2.82 33.73
CA SER A 10 -25.12 2.49 32.65
C SER A 10 -24.64 1.04 32.56
N HIS A 11 -24.87 0.43 31.39
CA HIS A 11 -23.85 -0.10 30.47
C HIS A 11 -24.57 -1.08 29.55
N SER A 12 -24.28 -1.00 28.26
CA SER A 12 -24.66 -1.97 27.25
C SER A 12 -24.15 -3.36 27.64
N LEU A 13 -24.92 -4.08 28.46
CA LEU A 13 -24.69 -5.48 28.77
C LEU A 13 -25.03 -6.25 27.51
N ILE A 14 -23.99 -6.76 26.85
CA ILE A 14 -24.12 -7.74 25.79
C ILE A 14 -25.02 -8.86 26.34
N GLN A 15 -26.26 -8.94 25.86
CA GLN A 15 -27.16 -10.02 26.26
C GLN A 15 -26.59 -11.32 25.70
N VAL A 16 -26.19 -12.22 26.60
CA VAL A 16 -25.79 -13.58 26.23
C VAL A 16 -27.03 -14.30 25.70
N VAL A 17 -27.13 -14.39 24.38
CA VAL A 17 -28.31 -14.95 23.69
C VAL A 17 -28.34 -16.48 23.78
N ASN A 18 -27.18 -17.11 24.03
CA ASN A 18 -27.07 -18.56 24.19
C ASN A 18 -25.87 -18.93 25.08
N GLU A 19 -26.16 -19.22 26.33
CA GLU A 19 -25.17 -19.55 27.36
C GLU A 19 -24.44 -20.87 27.08
N ALA A 20 -25.14 -21.86 26.52
CA ALA A 20 -24.53 -23.15 26.17
C ALA A 20 -23.48 -23.02 25.05
N ASN A 21 -23.72 -22.15 24.07
CA ASN A 21 -22.72 -21.87 23.03
C ASN A 21 -21.55 -21.06 23.58
N LEU A 22 -21.81 -20.13 24.51
CA LEU A 22 -20.77 -19.34 25.14
C LEU A 22 -19.81 -20.22 25.96
N ASN A 23 -20.36 -21.14 26.76
CA ASN A 23 -19.57 -22.12 27.52
C ASN A 23 -18.73 -23.04 26.61
N LYS A 24 -19.26 -23.42 25.44
CA LYS A 24 -18.50 -24.21 24.46
C LYS A 24 -17.36 -23.40 23.85
N ILE A 25 -17.63 -22.17 23.43
CA ILE A 25 -16.60 -21.27 22.87
C ILE A 25 -15.52 -21.03 23.92
N GLU A 26 -15.89 -20.75 25.16
CA GLU A 26 -14.96 -20.54 26.27
C GLU A 26 -14.13 -21.80 26.56
N SER A 27 -14.75 -22.99 26.53
CA SER A 27 -14.03 -24.26 26.63
C SER A 27 -13.01 -24.46 25.51
N PHE A 28 -13.35 -24.10 24.26
CA PHE A 28 -12.42 -24.20 23.13
C PHE A 28 -11.29 -23.16 23.21
N LEU A 29 -11.58 -21.93 23.64
CA LEU A 29 -10.57 -20.89 23.81
C LEU A 29 -9.62 -21.17 24.98
N ASN A 30 -10.09 -21.90 25.98
CA ASN A 30 -9.29 -22.35 27.12
C ASN A 30 -8.59 -23.70 26.90
N ASP A 31 -8.86 -24.38 25.78
CA ASP A 31 -8.15 -25.59 25.42
C ASP A 31 -6.66 -25.30 25.21
N THR A 32 -5.81 -26.09 25.87
CA THR A 32 -4.35 -25.88 25.86
C THR A 32 -3.78 -25.97 24.45
N ALA A 33 -4.24 -26.93 23.63
CA ALA A 33 -3.73 -27.09 22.28
C ALA A 33 -4.15 -25.93 21.37
N TYR A 34 -5.36 -25.41 21.53
CA TYR A 34 -5.79 -24.20 20.83
C TYR A 34 -4.96 -22.97 21.23
N ARG A 35 -4.74 -22.76 22.53
CA ARG A 35 -3.91 -21.64 23.02
C ARG A 35 -2.48 -21.72 22.51
N GLU A 36 -1.85 -22.88 22.59
CA GLU A 36 -0.50 -23.12 22.08
C GLU A 36 -0.45 -22.89 20.55
N ALA A 37 -1.45 -23.32 19.80
CA ALA A 37 -1.51 -23.07 18.35
C ALA A 37 -1.60 -21.57 18.02
N ILE A 38 -2.38 -20.80 18.79
CA ILE A 38 -2.49 -19.35 18.64
C ILE A 38 -1.17 -18.65 19.01
N GLU A 39 -0.54 -19.04 20.12
CA GLU A 39 0.76 -18.49 20.56
C GLU A 39 1.89 -18.84 19.58
N ASN A 40 1.91 -20.06 19.05
CA ASN A 40 2.87 -20.48 18.03
C ASN A 40 2.68 -19.68 16.74
N SER A 41 1.43 -19.49 16.31
CA SER A 41 1.10 -18.70 15.13
C SER A 41 1.49 -17.22 15.31
N SER A 42 1.21 -16.63 16.48
CA SER A 42 1.57 -15.25 16.78
C SER A 42 3.09 -15.05 16.87
N THR A 43 3.81 -16.01 17.45
CA THR A 43 5.27 -16.02 17.54
C THR A 43 5.90 -16.16 16.16
N TYR A 44 5.39 -17.06 15.33
CA TYR A 44 5.83 -17.22 13.94
C TYR A 44 5.62 -15.94 13.13
N ASN A 45 4.43 -15.34 13.21
CA ASN A 45 4.12 -14.09 12.52
C ASN A 45 4.98 -12.92 13.02
N SER A 46 5.23 -12.84 14.33
CA SER A 46 6.10 -11.82 14.92
C SER A 46 7.55 -11.97 14.45
N ARG A 47 8.06 -13.21 14.41
CA ARG A 47 9.38 -13.54 13.88
C ARG A 47 9.50 -13.18 12.41
N LEU A 48 8.51 -13.55 11.59
CA LEU A 48 8.47 -13.23 10.16
C LEU A 48 8.44 -11.72 9.92
N CYS A 49 7.65 -10.98 10.69
CA CYS A 49 7.63 -9.52 10.67
C CYS A 49 8.99 -8.92 11.03
N ARG A 50 9.70 -9.48 12.02
CA ARG A 50 11.05 -9.03 12.41
C ARG A 50 12.08 -9.34 11.33
N GLU A 51 12.07 -10.55 10.77
CA GLU A 51 12.97 -10.95 9.68
C GLU A 51 12.75 -10.09 8.42
N ARG A 52 11.49 -9.75 8.10
CA ARG A 52 11.15 -8.82 7.01
C ARG A 52 11.66 -7.40 7.26
N ARG A 53 11.60 -6.90 8.50
CA ARG A 53 12.17 -5.58 8.88
C ARG A 53 13.69 -5.55 8.84
N LEU A 54 14.35 -6.67 9.09
CA LEU A 54 15.82 -6.77 9.03
C LEU A 54 16.34 -6.95 7.61
N ARG A 55 15.47 -7.32 6.65
CA ARG A 55 15.75 -7.36 5.21
C ARG A 55 15.54 -5.98 4.54
N MET A 56 15.73 -4.89 5.27
CA MET A 56 15.88 -3.57 4.66
C MET A 56 17.21 -3.53 3.89
N PRO A 57 17.31 -2.78 2.77
CA PRO A 57 18.56 -2.65 2.05
C PRO A 57 19.67 -2.17 3.00
N PHE A 58 20.81 -2.86 2.98
CA PHE A 58 21.97 -2.57 3.83
C PHE A 58 22.45 -1.14 3.59
N LEU A 59 22.32 -0.28 4.60
CA LEU A 59 22.93 1.05 4.64
C LEU A 59 24.26 0.94 5.40
N ASP A 60 25.36 0.83 4.66
CA ASP A 60 26.73 0.92 5.20
C ASP A 60 27.12 2.38 5.41
N SER A 61 27.62 2.70 6.60
CA SER A 61 28.08 4.04 7.01
C SER A 61 29.42 4.44 6.38
N GLN A 62 30.20 3.51 5.82
CA GLN A 62 31.55 3.79 5.30
C GLN A 62 31.58 4.38 3.88
N THR A 63 30.45 4.42 3.19
CA THR A 63 30.30 5.19 1.95
C THR A 63 29.05 6.05 2.13
N GLY A 64 29.14 7.38 1.99
CA GLY A 64 27.96 8.23 1.84
C GLY A 64 27.04 7.75 0.71
N PRO A 65 25.92 8.42 0.36
CA PRO A 65 25.02 7.95 -0.69
C PRO A 65 25.74 7.90 -2.05
N LYS A 66 26.49 6.82 -2.28
CA LYS A 66 26.84 6.37 -3.60
C LYS A 66 25.49 6.00 -4.16
N ARG A 67 25.01 6.84 -5.08
CA ARG A 67 24.22 6.37 -6.21
C ARG A 67 25.05 5.24 -6.83
N THR A 68 24.96 4.05 -6.25
CA THR A 68 25.34 2.85 -6.96
C THR A 68 24.46 2.95 -8.19
N LYS A 69 25.07 2.96 -9.39
CA LYS A 69 24.32 2.57 -10.56
C LYS A 69 23.71 1.25 -10.16
N GLY A 70 22.43 1.25 -9.84
CA GLY A 70 21.76 0.14 -9.22
C GLY A 70 21.81 -0.98 -10.24
N GLY A 71 22.85 -1.80 -10.15
CA GLY A 71 22.82 -3.20 -10.52
C GLY A 71 21.88 -3.92 -9.54
N GLY A 72 20.70 -3.36 -9.33
CA GLY A 72 19.56 -4.17 -8.98
C GLY A 72 19.50 -5.21 -10.07
N ARG A 73 19.32 -6.46 -9.68
CA ARG A 73 18.69 -7.43 -10.56
C ARG A 73 17.24 -6.96 -10.75
N GLY A 74 17.04 -5.79 -11.35
CA GLY A 74 15.86 -5.48 -12.11
C GLY A 74 15.82 -6.60 -13.11
N ARG A 75 14.90 -7.55 -12.90
CA ARG A 75 14.63 -8.59 -13.85
C ARG A 75 14.49 -7.88 -15.19
N LYS A 76 15.44 -8.07 -16.11
CA LYS A 76 15.32 -7.59 -17.49
C LYS A 76 13.88 -7.91 -17.89
N LYS A 77 13.15 -6.88 -18.33
CA LYS A 77 11.73 -6.94 -18.66
C LYS A 77 11.56 -7.83 -19.90
N ALA A 78 11.66 -9.14 -19.69
CA ALA A 78 11.58 -10.16 -20.71
C ALA A 78 10.18 -10.82 -20.77
N ASN A 79 9.18 -10.28 -20.06
CA ASN A 79 7.79 -10.69 -20.21
C ASN A 79 6.85 -9.61 -19.66
N TYR A 80 6.59 -8.58 -20.46
CA TYR A 80 5.31 -7.88 -20.41
C TYR A 80 4.37 -8.71 -21.30
N ASP A 81 3.73 -9.71 -20.70
CA ASP A 81 2.58 -10.39 -21.32
C ASP A 81 1.33 -9.66 -20.85
N ALA A 82 0.66 -8.96 -21.76
CA ALA A 82 -0.60 -8.28 -21.46
C ALA A 82 -1.72 -9.25 -20.99
N ALA A 83 -1.52 -10.56 -21.16
CA ALA A 83 -2.46 -11.62 -20.81
C ALA A 83 -2.27 -12.26 -19.43
N ASP A 84 -1.16 -11.98 -18.72
CA ASP A 84 -0.88 -12.59 -17.41
C ASP A 84 -1.29 -11.64 -16.27
N SER A 85 -2.59 -11.67 -15.94
CA SER A 85 -3.19 -10.90 -14.86
C SER A 85 -2.73 -11.34 -13.46
N ASP A 86 -2.18 -12.56 -13.33
CA ASP A 86 -2.02 -13.24 -12.05
C ASP A 86 -0.59 -13.17 -11.47
N LYS A 87 0.40 -12.65 -12.21
CA LYS A 87 1.75 -12.48 -11.65
C LYS A 87 1.74 -11.46 -10.51
N PRO A 88 2.25 -11.77 -9.30
CA PRO A 88 2.38 -10.81 -8.22
C PRO A 88 3.67 -10.00 -8.39
N PHE A 89 3.64 -8.97 -9.25
CA PHE A 89 4.63 -7.89 -9.22
C PHE A 89 4.15 -6.77 -8.30
N VAL A 90 3.80 -7.12 -7.07
CA VAL A 90 3.38 -6.14 -6.07
C VAL A 90 4.55 -5.94 -5.14
N CYS A 91 5.25 -4.82 -5.30
CA CYS A 91 6.08 -4.31 -4.22
C CYS A 91 5.08 -3.90 -3.13
N ASP A 92 4.95 -4.71 -2.08
CA ASP A 92 3.97 -4.50 -1.01
C ASP A 92 4.22 -3.14 -0.33
N ARG A 93 3.47 -2.12 -0.73
CA ARG A 93 3.51 -0.78 -0.11
C ARG A 93 2.10 -0.32 0.21
N HIS A 94 1.88 0.04 1.47
CA HIS A 94 0.59 0.54 1.92
C HIS A 94 0.41 2.01 1.49
N PRO A 95 -0.77 2.41 0.98
CA PRO A 95 -1.06 3.79 0.60
C PRO A 95 -0.81 4.82 1.71
N THR A 96 -1.08 4.45 2.97
CA THR A 96 -0.84 5.30 4.14
C THR A 96 0.64 5.51 4.45
N CYS A 97 1.48 4.50 4.23
CA CYS A 97 2.93 4.61 4.40
C CYS A 97 3.60 5.43 3.29
N LEU A 98 2.94 5.56 2.13
CA LEU A 98 3.40 6.34 0.99
C LEU A 98 2.82 7.76 0.95
N GLN A 99 2.07 8.17 1.99
CA GLN A 99 1.48 9.50 2.09
C GLN A 99 0.61 9.88 0.88
N PHE A 100 -0.16 8.92 0.35
CA PHE A 100 -1.02 9.20 -0.80
C PHE A 100 -2.15 10.17 -0.48
N THR A 101 -2.42 11.08 -1.42
CA THR A 101 -3.59 11.96 -1.40
C THR A 101 -4.88 11.15 -1.55
N ALA A 102 -6.03 11.75 -1.22
CA ALA A 102 -7.33 11.09 -1.37
C ALA A 102 -7.59 10.66 -2.83
N ASN A 103 -7.30 11.55 -3.79
CA ASN A 103 -7.42 11.27 -5.22
C ASN A 103 -6.52 10.09 -5.62
N MET A 104 -5.27 10.09 -5.15
CA MET A 104 -4.33 9.02 -5.45
C MET A 104 -4.78 7.68 -4.88
N ILE A 105 -5.30 7.62 -3.65
CA ILE A 105 -5.84 6.38 -3.06
C ILE A 105 -6.99 5.81 -3.91
N VAL A 106 -7.90 6.68 -4.39
CA VAL A 106 -9.01 6.27 -5.25
C VAL A 106 -8.49 5.76 -6.60
N SER A 107 -7.55 6.48 -7.20
CA SER A 107 -6.97 6.16 -8.50
C SER A 107 -6.20 4.84 -8.50
N VAL A 108 -5.27 4.63 -7.55
CA VAL A 108 -4.39 3.44 -7.52
C VAL A 108 -5.15 2.14 -7.25
N ARG A 109 -6.39 2.22 -6.76
CA ARG A 109 -7.30 1.07 -6.61
C ARG A 109 -7.97 0.68 -7.92
N LYS A 110 -8.07 1.59 -8.90
CA LYS A 110 -8.75 1.36 -10.19
C LYS A 110 -7.88 0.65 -11.22
N TYR A 111 -6.58 0.59 -11.01
CA TYR A 111 -5.65 -0.03 -11.95
C TYR A 111 -4.47 -0.67 -11.23
N ARG A 112 -3.66 -1.40 -12.00
CA ARG A 112 -2.49 -2.08 -11.48
C ARG A 112 -1.36 -1.09 -11.19
N TRP A 113 -1.38 -0.52 -9.99
CA TRP A 113 -0.36 0.41 -9.52
C TRP A 113 1.03 -0.22 -9.52
N GLN A 114 2.02 0.58 -9.92
CA GLN A 114 3.43 0.18 -9.94
C GLN A 114 4.19 1.00 -8.92
N CYS A 115 5.12 0.35 -8.27
CA CYS A 115 5.94 0.96 -7.24
C CYS A 115 7.07 1.82 -7.87
N ILE A 116 7.66 2.79 -7.14
CA ILE A 116 8.69 3.72 -7.71
C ILE A 116 9.80 3.03 -8.52
N GLU A 117 10.29 1.88 -8.06
CA GLU A 117 11.35 1.11 -8.73
C GLU A 117 10.88 0.32 -9.96
N CYS A 118 9.58 0.09 -10.08
CA CYS A 118 8.97 -0.64 -11.19
C CYS A 118 8.19 0.26 -12.14
N LYS A 119 8.15 1.58 -11.89
CA LYS A 119 7.32 2.51 -12.61
C LYS A 119 7.72 2.56 -14.08
N CYS A 120 6.74 2.37 -14.95
CA CYS A 120 6.90 2.52 -16.39
C CYS A 120 6.06 3.69 -16.89
N CYS A 121 6.50 4.30 -17.99
CA CYS A 121 5.70 5.29 -18.69
C CYS A 121 4.41 4.65 -19.22
N SER A 122 3.29 5.33 -18.99
CA SER A 122 1.96 4.87 -19.42
C SER A 122 1.71 5.03 -20.92
N ILE A 123 2.65 5.65 -21.65
CA ILE A 123 2.56 5.90 -23.10
C ILE A 123 3.46 4.92 -23.85
N CYS A 124 4.76 4.88 -23.56
CA CYS A 124 5.71 4.01 -24.26
C CYS A 124 5.93 2.65 -23.58
N GLY A 125 5.49 2.49 -22.32
CA GLY A 125 5.61 1.23 -21.58
C GLY A 125 7.01 0.93 -21.05
N THR A 126 8.02 1.78 -21.26
CA THR A 126 9.39 1.56 -20.78
C THR A 126 9.63 2.23 -19.41
N SER A 127 10.67 1.76 -18.71
CA SER A 127 11.18 2.37 -17.47
C SER A 127 12.58 2.99 -17.66
N ASP A 128 13.03 3.09 -18.91
CA ASP A 128 14.30 3.72 -19.26
C ASP A 128 14.21 5.24 -19.06
N ASN A 129 15.33 5.98 -18.97
CA ASN A 129 15.34 7.44 -18.77
C ASN A 129 14.44 7.86 -17.60
N ASP A 130 14.66 7.24 -16.44
CA ASP A 130 13.89 7.44 -15.20
C ASP A 130 14.02 8.87 -14.64
N ASP A 131 15.11 9.55 -14.96
CA ASP A 131 15.36 10.97 -14.70
C ASP A 131 14.36 11.91 -15.39
N GLN A 132 13.72 11.44 -16.48
CA GLN A 132 12.73 12.18 -17.24
C GLN A 132 11.30 11.65 -17.05
N LEU A 133 11.09 10.74 -16.09
CA LEU A 133 9.81 10.11 -15.82
C LEU A 133 9.06 10.87 -14.71
N LEU A 134 8.02 11.62 -15.09
CA LEU A 134 7.14 12.30 -14.15
C LEU A 134 6.11 11.34 -13.54
N PHE A 135 5.78 11.57 -12.27
CA PHE A 135 4.66 10.91 -11.61
C PHE A 135 3.52 11.89 -11.44
N CYS A 136 2.31 11.45 -11.75
CA CYS A 136 1.11 12.25 -11.52
C CYS A 136 0.74 12.27 -10.03
N ASP A 137 0.49 13.45 -9.47
CA ASP A 137 0.17 13.60 -8.03
C ASP A 137 -1.22 13.08 -7.62
N ASP A 138 -2.11 12.83 -8.59
CA ASP A 138 -3.48 12.34 -8.38
C ASP A 138 -3.67 10.85 -8.67
N CYS A 139 -2.71 10.21 -9.34
CA CYS A 139 -2.81 8.78 -9.60
C CYS A 139 -1.53 7.99 -9.48
N ASP A 140 -0.36 8.62 -9.41
CA ASP A 140 0.95 7.97 -9.43
C ASP A 140 1.26 7.22 -10.74
N ARG A 141 0.61 7.55 -11.86
CA ARG A 141 1.03 7.03 -13.17
C ARG A 141 2.31 7.73 -13.64
N GLY A 142 3.22 6.95 -14.23
CA GLY A 142 4.47 7.45 -14.81
C GLY A 142 4.28 7.95 -16.24
N TYR A 143 4.92 9.07 -16.58
CA TYR A 143 4.96 9.63 -17.94
C TYR A 143 6.31 10.25 -18.23
N HIS A 144 6.99 9.83 -19.30
CA HIS A 144 8.17 10.57 -19.74
C HIS A 144 7.76 11.95 -20.23
N MET A 145 8.52 12.97 -19.86
CA MET A 145 8.30 14.35 -20.30
C MET A 145 8.22 14.45 -21.83
N TYR A 146 9.06 13.70 -22.55
CA TYR A 146 9.08 13.65 -24.01
C TYR A 146 7.96 12.81 -24.64
N CYS A 147 7.29 11.94 -23.88
CA CYS A 147 6.15 11.17 -24.37
C CYS A 147 4.82 11.94 -24.26
N LEU A 148 4.80 13.05 -23.52
CA LEU A 148 3.63 13.91 -23.40
C LEU A 148 3.36 14.67 -24.72
N SER A 149 2.12 15.14 -24.87
CA SER A 149 1.72 15.99 -25.99
C SER A 149 0.96 17.20 -25.43
N PRO A 150 1.54 18.42 -25.46
CA PRO A 150 2.90 18.72 -25.93
C PRO A 150 4.01 18.13 -25.02
N PRO A 151 5.21 17.83 -25.55
CA PRO A 151 6.35 17.41 -24.75
C PRO A 151 6.79 18.50 -23.76
N LEU A 152 7.24 18.10 -22.58
CA LEU A 152 7.82 19.00 -21.59
C LEU A 152 9.35 19.00 -21.68
N ALA A 153 9.97 20.18 -21.62
CA ALA A 153 11.42 20.32 -21.63
C ALA A 153 12.04 20.16 -20.24
N SER A 154 11.28 20.48 -19.19
CA SER A 154 11.69 20.38 -17.79
C SER A 154 10.50 19.95 -16.93
N PRO A 155 10.75 19.39 -15.73
CA PRO A 155 9.70 19.10 -14.77
C PRO A 155 8.88 20.36 -14.45
N PRO A 156 7.54 20.27 -14.36
CA PRO A 156 6.69 21.39 -13.94
C PRO A 156 7.04 21.89 -12.53
N GLU A 157 6.81 23.18 -12.29
CA GLU A 157 6.86 23.72 -10.93
C GLU A 157 5.59 23.35 -10.17
N GLY A 158 5.75 22.86 -8.94
CA GLY A 158 4.63 22.46 -8.09
C GLY A 158 4.03 21.11 -8.48
N SER A 159 2.73 20.96 -8.23
CA SER A 159 2.00 19.71 -8.49
C SER A 159 1.63 19.55 -9.95
N TRP A 160 1.74 18.32 -10.47
CA TRP A 160 1.40 17.98 -11.84
C TRP A 160 0.42 16.80 -11.91
N SER A 161 -0.65 17.00 -12.67
CA SER A 161 -1.68 16.00 -12.91
C SER A 161 -1.70 15.58 -14.38
N CYS A 162 -1.77 14.28 -14.63
CA CYS A 162 -1.84 13.78 -16.00
C CYS A 162 -3.22 14.09 -16.61
N ARG A 163 -3.31 14.03 -17.95
CA ARG A 163 -4.55 14.31 -18.70
C ARG A 163 -5.78 13.53 -18.21
N LEU A 164 -5.58 12.30 -17.71
CA LEU A 164 -6.65 11.47 -17.18
C LEU A 164 -7.20 12.03 -15.88
N CYS A 165 -6.33 12.48 -14.98
CA CYS A 165 -6.72 13.07 -13.71
C CYS A 165 -7.27 14.49 -13.88
N LEU A 166 -6.75 15.26 -14.84
CA LEU A 166 -7.33 16.56 -15.20
C LEU A 166 -8.80 16.40 -15.62
N ALA A 167 -9.09 15.39 -16.45
CA ALA A 167 -10.45 15.06 -16.87
C ALA A 167 -11.28 14.25 -15.86
N GLU A 168 -10.76 13.96 -14.66
CA GLU A 168 -11.51 13.19 -13.66
C GLU A 168 -11.75 14.01 -12.38
N PHE A 169 -10.75 14.78 -11.96
CA PHE A 169 -10.75 15.50 -10.69
C PHE A 169 -10.71 17.03 -10.85
N HIS A 170 -10.28 17.55 -12.01
CA HIS A 170 -10.05 18.99 -12.22
C HIS A 170 -10.91 19.59 -13.34
N HIS A 171 -12.11 19.05 -13.54
CA HIS A 171 -13.10 19.71 -14.39
C HIS A 171 -13.52 21.03 -13.74
N HIS A 172 -13.03 22.14 -14.27
CA HIS A 172 -13.60 23.46 -14.05
C HIS A 172 -14.83 23.58 -14.97
N ASP A 173 -16.01 23.63 -14.35
CA ASP A 173 -17.22 24.21 -14.97
C ASP A 173 -17.05 25.72 -15.17
#